data_AF-A0A0S8EW83-F1
#
_entry.id   AF-A0A0S8EW83-F1
#
_cell.length_a   1.000
_cell.length_b   1.000
_cell.length_c   1.000
_cell.angle_alpha   90.00
_cell.angle_beta   90.00
_cell.angle_gamma   90.00
#
_symmetry.space_group_name_H-M   'P 1'
#
loop_
_entity.id
_entity.type
_entity.pdbx_description
1 polymer ?
#
loop_
_entity_poly.entity_id
_entity_poly.type
_entity_poly.pdbx_seq_one_letter_code
_entity_poly.pdbx_strand_id
1 'polypeptide(L)'
;MTAREFTGNRQDGLILAMALMFLTLLSVTAAIAPRMATLDLARASAVDAWSRADAAAANGLVAALAQGGLASTVPGPIAAGTVSDASYAVHREFLGHRTIAPDGSDSTLLEWHFLLTSVGSADRGARSIHASHLLVLAPAPADPDACTDPGCLVPPICIDLAPCDTGLYAAPITVSWHVPEDPR
;
A
#
# COMPACT_ATOMS: atom_id res chain seq x y z
N MET A 1 70.26 -24.36 -34.66
CA MET A 1 68.95 -23.74 -34.43
C MET A 1 68.24 -23.62 -35.76
N THR A 2 67.30 -24.52 -36.02
CA THR A 2 66.55 -24.58 -37.28
C THR A 2 65.29 -23.72 -37.16
N ALA A 3 64.82 -23.15 -38.28
CA ALA A 3 63.65 -22.25 -38.34
C ALA A 3 62.36 -22.81 -37.70
N ARG A 4 62.30 -24.14 -37.47
CA ARG A 4 61.20 -24.85 -36.77
C ARG A 4 61.11 -24.53 -35.27
N GLU A 5 62.23 -24.31 -34.58
CA GLU A 5 62.22 -23.96 -33.13
C GLU A 5 61.68 -22.54 -32.89
N PHE A 6 61.93 -21.62 -33.81
CA PHE A 6 61.51 -20.22 -33.68
C PHE A 6 60.00 -20.04 -33.89
N THR A 7 59.38 -20.87 -34.72
CA THR A 7 57.93 -20.90 -34.95
C THR A 7 57.15 -21.56 -33.81
N GLY A 8 57.72 -22.61 -33.18
CA GLY A 8 57.11 -23.27 -32.03
C GLY A 8 57.00 -22.34 -30.82
N ASN A 9 58.10 -21.70 -30.42
CA ASN A 9 58.10 -20.76 -29.30
C ASN A 9 57.17 -19.53 -29.52
N ARG A 10 56.97 -19.10 -30.77
CA ARG A 10 56.01 -18.01 -31.09
C ARG A 10 54.55 -18.46 -31.03
N GLN A 11 54.24 -19.68 -31.48
CA GLN A 11 52.89 -20.24 -31.37
C GLN A 11 52.51 -20.50 -29.91
N ASP A 12 53.43 -21.04 -29.11
CA ASP A 12 53.21 -21.31 -27.69
C ASP A 12 53.00 -20.00 -26.90
N GLY A 13 53.77 -18.95 -27.22
CA GLY A 13 53.58 -17.61 -26.63
C GLY A 13 52.24 -16.96 -27.01
N LEU A 14 51.76 -17.16 -28.24
CA LEU A 14 50.46 -16.65 -28.69
C LEU A 14 49.29 -17.37 -28.00
N ILE A 15 49.38 -18.69 -27.86
CA ILE A 15 48.38 -19.50 -27.15
C ILE A 15 48.33 -19.09 -25.68
N LEU A 16 49.49 -18.89 -25.04
CA LEU A 16 49.56 -18.43 -23.65
C LEU A 16 48.95 -17.03 -23.48
N ALA A 17 49.25 -16.09 -24.38
CA ALA A 17 48.69 -14.75 -24.37
C ALA A 17 47.16 -14.75 -24.55
N MET A 18 46.65 -15.57 -25.48
CA MET A 18 45.21 -15.75 -25.65
C MET A 18 44.58 -16.40 -24.42
N ALA A 19 45.19 -17.43 -23.85
CA ALA A 19 44.69 -18.07 -22.64
C ALA A 19 44.62 -17.10 -21.46
N LEU A 20 45.64 -16.26 -21.27
CA LEU A 20 45.65 -15.21 -20.26
C LEU A 20 44.55 -14.16 -20.50
N MET A 21 44.35 -13.74 -21.75
CA MET A 21 43.27 -12.80 -22.11
C MET A 21 41.88 -13.40 -21.86
N PHE A 22 41.68 -14.67 -22.20
CA PHE A 22 40.43 -15.36 -21.88
C PHE A 22 40.24 -15.50 -20.37
N LEU A 23 41.30 -15.84 -19.62
CA LEU A 23 41.25 -15.96 -18.17
C LEU A 23 40.90 -14.62 -17.50
N THR A 24 41.47 -13.51 -17.99
CA THR A 24 41.14 -12.17 -17.47
C THR A 24 39.70 -11.79 -17.80
N LEU A 25 39.23 -12.01 -19.02
CA LEU A 25 37.82 -11.81 -19.40
C LEU A 25 36.86 -12.65 -18.55
N LEU A 26 37.19 -13.92 -18.30
CA LEU A 26 36.42 -14.81 -17.43
C LEU A 26 36.41 -14.33 -15.97
N SER A 27 37.55 -13.87 -15.45
CA SER A 27 37.63 -13.35 -14.08
C SER A 27 36.84 -12.06 -13.89
N VAL A 28 36.84 -11.17 -14.89
CA VAL A 28 36.06 -9.92 -14.88
C VAL A 28 34.56 -10.22 -14.96
N THR A 29 34.12 -11.12 -15.84
CA THR A 29 32.70 -11.51 -15.94
C THR A 29 32.21 -12.23 -14.69
N ALA A 30 33.01 -13.14 -14.12
CA ALA A 30 32.71 -13.82 -12.86
C ALA A 30 32.63 -12.85 -11.66
N ALA A 31 33.34 -11.73 -11.68
CA ALA A 31 33.27 -10.72 -10.62
C ALA A 31 32.04 -9.79 -10.74
N ILE A 32 31.56 -9.54 -11.95
CA ILE A 32 30.47 -8.58 -12.23
C ILE A 32 29.10 -9.25 -12.18
N ALA A 33 28.96 -10.48 -12.70
CA ALA A 33 27.67 -11.18 -12.75
C ALA A 33 26.98 -11.35 -11.38
N PRO A 34 27.68 -11.70 -10.28
CA PRO A 34 27.07 -11.81 -8.97
C PRO A 34 26.53 -10.47 -8.47
N ARG A 35 27.27 -9.37 -8.73
CA ARG A 35 26.85 -8.02 -8.32
C ARG A 35 25.56 -7.60 -9.00
N MET A 36 25.44 -7.83 -10.30
CA MET A 36 24.21 -7.51 -11.05
C MET A 36 23.04 -8.36 -10.54
N ALA A 37 23.24 -9.66 -10.34
CA ALA A 37 22.23 -10.54 -9.79
C ALA A 37 21.79 -10.13 -8.36
N THR A 38 22.72 -9.70 -7.51
CA THR A 38 22.39 -9.19 -6.16
C THR A 38 21.61 -7.89 -6.22
N LEU A 39 21.91 -7.00 -7.18
CA LEU A 39 21.20 -5.74 -7.35
C LEU A 39 19.78 -5.98 -7.86
N ASP A 40 19.61 -6.87 -8.83
CA ASP A 40 18.31 -7.25 -9.38
C ASP A 40 17.47 -7.97 -8.33
N LEU A 41 18.07 -8.87 -7.54
CA LEU A 41 17.39 -9.52 -6.42
C LEU A 41 16.99 -8.51 -5.33
N ALA A 42 17.87 -7.55 -5.00
CA ALA A 42 17.56 -6.50 -4.04
C ALA A 42 16.39 -5.63 -4.50
N ARG A 43 16.37 -5.25 -5.79
CA ARG A 43 15.25 -4.52 -6.40
C ARG A 43 13.96 -5.33 -6.39
N ALA A 44 14.01 -6.59 -6.83
CA ALA A 44 12.83 -7.47 -6.84
C ALA A 44 12.26 -7.64 -5.43
N SER A 45 13.10 -7.93 -4.45
CA SER A 45 12.65 -8.12 -3.08
C SER A 45 12.22 -6.83 -2.39
N ALA A 46 12.71 -5.67 -2.81
CA ALA A 46 12.13 -4.38 -2.39
C ALA A 46 10.72 -4.23 -2.97
N VAL A 47 10.52 -4.44 -4.28
CA VAL A 47 9.19 -4.40 -4.93
C VAL A 47 8.20 -5.36 -4.25
N ASP A 48 8.64 -6.57 -3.92
CA ASP A 48 7.81 -7.54 -3.20
C ASP A 48 7.38 -7.01 -1.82
N ALA A 49 8.30 -6.39 -1.07
CA ALA A 49 7.97 -5.81 0.24
C ALA A 49 6.94 -4.66 0.11
N TRP A 50 7.09 -3.80 -0.90
CA TRP A 50 6.11 -2.75 -1.21
C TRP A 50 4.74 -3.32 -1.57
N SER A 51 4.69 -4.34 -2.43
CA SER A 51 3.43 -4.98 -2.81
C SER A 51 2.70 -5.58 -1.61
N ARG A 52 3.44 -6.17 -0.66
CA ARG A 52 2.85 -6.68 0.60
C ARG A 52 2.37 -5.56 1.51
N ALA A 53 3.13 -4.48 1.66
CA ALA A 53 2.70 -3.31 2.41
C ALA A 53 1.44 -2.68 1.79
N ASP A 54 1.36 -2.60 0.47
CA ASP A 54 0.18 -2.10 -0.26
C ASP A 54 -1.05 -2.98 -0.04
N ALA A 55 -0.89 -4.30 -0.19
CA ALA A 55 -1.95 -5.25 0.09
C ALA A 55 -2.42 -5.16 1.55
N ALA A 56 -1.51 -5.02 2.52
CA ALA A 56 -1.87 -4.84 3.92
C ALA A 56 -2.65 -3.54 4.15
N ALA A 57 -2.23 -2.43 3.56
CA ALA A 57 -2.93 -1.15 3.65
C ALA A 57 -4.36 -1.24 3.11
N ALA A 58 -4.53 -1.81 1.92
CA ALA A 58 -5.84 -1.99 1.28
C ALA A 58 -6.76 -2.92 2.09
N ASN A 59 -6.26 -4.08 2.52
CA ASN A 59 -7.03 -5.03 3.35
C ASN A 59 -7.37 -4.43 4.72
N GLY A 60 -6.50 -3.60 5.27
CA GLY A 60 -6.76 -2.89 6.53
C GLY A 60 -8.01 -2.02 6.47
N LEU A 61 -8.22 -1.29 5.37
CA LEU A 61 -9.44 -0.49 5.19
C LEU A 61 -10.70 -1.36 5.17
N VAL A 62 -10.67 -2.47 4.43
CA VAL A 62 -11.80 -3.41 4.36
C VAL A 62 -12.10 -4.00 5.73
N ALA A 63 -11.07 -4.42 6.46
CA ALA A 63 -11.20 -4.97 7.81
C ALA A 63 -11.75 -3.94 8.81
N ALA A 64 -11.27 -2.69 8.73
CA ALA A 64 -11.74 -1.60 9.59
C ALA A 64 -13.23 -1.31 9.35
N LEU A 65 -13.67 -1.33 8.09
CA LEU A 65 -15.07 -1.17 7.74
C LEU A 65 -15.92 -2.34 8.27
N ALA A 66 -15.52 -3.57 7.99
CA ALA A 66 -16.23 -4.76 8.47
C ALA A 66 -16.39 -4.81 10.01
N GLN A 67 -15.48 -4.17 10.75
CA GLN A 67 -15.51 -4.07 12.22
C GLN A 67 -16.36 -2.90 12.74
N GLY A 68 -17.09 -2.18 11.86
CA GLY A 68 -17.89 -1.03 12.25
C GLY A 68 -17.04 0.23 12.48
N GLY A 69 -15.93 0.37 11.77
CA GLY A 69 -14.98 1.48 11.90
C GLY A 69 -15.57 2.88 11.71
N LEU A 70 -16.81 3.01 11.26
CA LEU A 70 -17.54 4.27 11.10
C LEU A 70 -18.64 4.50 12.15
N ALA A 71 -18.77 3.63 13.16
CA ALA A 71 -19.81 3.73 14.20
C ALA A 71 -19.66 4.93 15.15
N SER A 72 -18.59 5.73 15.02
CA SER A 72 -18.32 6.88 15.89
C SER A 72 -17.61 8.00 15.14
N THR A 73 -17.87 9.26 15.55
CA THR A 73 -17.17 10.46 15.04
C THR A 73 -15.86 10.78 15.77
N VAL A 74 -15.49 10.00 16.80
CA VAL A 74 -14.23 10.22 17.54
C VAL A 74 -13.04 9.95 16.62
N PRO A 75 -12.09 10.89 16.43
CA PRO A 75 -10.88 10.60 15.68
C PRO A 75 -10.00 9.62 16.45
N GLY A 76 -9.35 8.69 15.75
CA GLY A 76 -8.56 7.68 16.45
C GLY A 76 -8.22 6.43 15.65
N PRO A 77 -7.37 5.56 16.22
CA PRO A 77 -7.15 4.22 15.67
C PRO A 77 -8.45 3.42 15.75
N ILE A 78 -8.83 2.78 14.64
CA ILE A 78 -10.07 1.99 14.55
C ILE A 78 -9.83 0.51 14.25
N ALA A 79 -8.68 0.17 13.68
CA ALA A 79 -8.30 -1.22 13.43
C ALA A 79 -6.78 -1.34 13.30
N ALA A 80 -6.24 -2.48 13.68
CA ALA A 80 -4.86 -2.86 13.40
C ALA A 80 -4.77 -4.38 13.30
N GLY A 81 -3.82 -4.87 12.52
CA GLY A 81 -3.65 -6.30 12.35
C GLY A 81 -2.54 -6.65 11.37
N THR A 82 -2.57 -7.89 10.90
CA THR A 82 -1.59 -8.44 9.96
C THR A 82 -2.30 -9.14 8.81
N VAL A 83 -1.73 -9.04 7.61
CA VAL A 83 -2.10 -9.80 6.43
C VAL A 83 -0.84 -10.50 5.95
N SER A 84 -0.80 -11.83 6.09
CA SER A 84 0.43 -12.61 5.94
C SER A 84 1.51 -12.10 6.92
N ASP A 85 2.61 -11.58 6.40
CA ASP A 85 3.80 -11.08 7.07
C ASP A 85 3.86 -9.55 7.12
N ALA A 86 2.91 -8.85 6.52
CA ALA A 86 2.79 -7.40 6.58
C ALA A 86 1.73 -6.97 7.61
N SER A 87 1.96 -5.84 8.26
CA SER A 87 1.05 -5.25 9.25
C SER A 87 0.25 -4.09 8.65
N TYR A 88 -0.90 -3.79 9.24
CA TYR A 88 -1.67 -2.59 8.94
C TYR A 88 -2.16 -1.90 10.21
N ALA A 89 -2.33 -0.58 10.14
CA ALA A 89 -3.00 0.23 11.15
C ALA A 89 -3.89 1.25 10.47
N VAL A 90 -5.15 1.34 10.91
CA VAL A 90 -6.16 2.23 10.33
C VAL A 90 -6.56 3.30 11.34
N HIS A 91 -6.55 4.53 10.88
CA HIS A 91 -7.00 5.70 11.60
C HIS A 91 -8.25 6.27 10.94
N ARG A 92 -9.17 6.76 11.77
CA ARG A 92 -10.36 7.50 11.34
C ARG A 92 -10.21 8.95 11.72
N GLU A 93 -10.58 9.82 10.80
CA GLU A 93 -10.88 11.22 11.06
C GLU A 93 -12.33 11.50 10.67
N PHE A 94 -13.02 12.29 11.49
CA PHE A 94 -14.33 12.82 11.16
C PHE A 94 -14.14 14.21 10.56
N LEU A 95 -14.58 14.38 9.32
CA LEU A 95 -14.41 15.63 8.57
C LEU A 95 -15.58 16.60 8.75
N GLY A 96 -16.70 16.11 9.29
CA GLY A 96 -17.91 16.89 9.50
C GLY A 96 -19.13 16.23 8.91
N HIS A 97 -20.23 16.98 8.89
CA HIS A 97 -21.53 16.52 8.40
C HIS A 97 -22.18 17.60 7.53
N ARG A 98 -23.21 17.21 6.79
CA ARG A 98 -24.03 18.11 5.98
C ARG A 98 -25.47 17.62 5.98
N THR A 99 -26.41 18.53 6.17
CA THR A 99 -27.84 18.25 5.94
C THR A 99 -28.19 18.55 4.49
N ILE A 100 -28.84 17.59 3.83
CA ILE A 100 -29.27 17.69 2.43
C ILE A 100 -30.80 17.63 2.41
N ALA A 101 -31.44 18.58 1.73
CA ALA A 101 -32.85 18.47 1.36
C ALA A 101 -32.88 18.18 -0.17
N PRO A 102 -33.15 16.93 -0.60
CA PRO A 102 -33.32 16.63 -2.02
C PRO A 102 -34.46 17.48 -2.58
N ASP A 103 -34.22 18.12 -3.73
CA ASP A 103 -35.17 19.04 -4.35
C ASP A 103 -36.57 18.41 -4.48
N GLY A 104 -37.56 19.04 -3.85
CA GLY A 104 -38.96 18.62 -3.89
C GLY A 104 -39.38 17.55 -2.88
N SER A 105 -38.52 17.16 -1.93
CA SER A 105 -38.89 16.25 -0.83
C SER A 105 -38.96 16.97 0.52
N ASP A 106 -39.97 16.63 1.33
CA ASP A 106 -40.06 17.07 2.73
C ASP A 106 -39.08 16.33 3.66
N SER A 107 -38.38 15.32 3.12
CA SER A 107 -37.39 14.51 3.85
C SER A 107 -36.00 15.13 3.77
N THR A 108 -35.43 15.45 4.93
CA THR A 108 -34.02 15.83 5.05
C THR A 108 -33.16 14.60 5.29
N LEU A 109 -31.97 14.59 4.69
CA LEU A 109 -30.92 13.59 4.89
C LEU A 109 -29.76 14.23 5.65
N LEU A 110 -29.11 13.44 6.48
CA LEU A 110 -27.85 13.79 7.14
C LEU A 110 -26.72 12.98 6.51
N GLU A 111 -25.70 13.69 6.06
CA GLU A 111 -24.48 13.18 5.44
C GLU A 111 -23.33 13.32 6.43
N TRP A 112 -22.61 12.25 6.77
CA TRP A 112 -21.37 12.31 7.54
C TRP A 112 -20.18 11.99 6.64
N HIS A 113 -19.09 12.73 6.81
CA HIS A 113 -17.85 12.57 6.07
C HIS A 113 -16.74 12.03 6.95
N PHE A 114 -16.11 10.95 6.52
CA PHE A 114 -15.00 10.32 7.20
C PHE A 114 -13.79 10.18 6.28
N LEU A 115 -12.59 10.41 6.82
CA LEU A 115 -11.35 10.00 6.19
C LEU A 115 -10.80 8.79 6.94
N LEU A 116 -10.69 7.66 6.26
CA LEU A 116 -9.96 6.51 6.77
C LEU A 116 -8.57 6.48 6.15
N THR A 117 -7.54 6.46 6.98
CA THR A 117 -6.16 6.30 6.53
C THR A 117 -5.64 4.96 7.04
N SER A 118 -5.29 4.06 6.15
CA SER A 118 -4.65 2.78 6.45
C SER A 118 -3.19 2.83 6.06
N VAL A 119 -2.33 2.46 6.99
CA VAL A 119 -0.90 2.36 6.81
C VAL A 119 -0.54 0.89 6.82
N GLY A 120 -0.08 0.37 5.68
CA GLY A 120 0.51 -0.95 5.59
C GLY A 120 2.02 -0.88 5.74
N SER A 121 2.62 -1.82 6.47
CA SER A 121 4.06 -1.87 6.74
C SER A 121 4.58 -3.30 6.61
N ALA A 122 5.64 -3.48 5.83
CA ALA A 122 6.32 -4.75 5.62
C ALA A 122 7.82 -4.62 5.90
N ASP A 123 8.56 -5.71 5.68
CA ASP A 123 10.01 -5.75 5.89
C ASP A 123 10.75 -4.62 5.15
N ARG A 124 11.96 -4.34 5.64
CA ARG A 124 12.89 -3.35 5.06
C ARG A 124 12.37 -1.91 5.05
N GLY A 125 11.34 -1.62 5.84
CA GLY A 125 10.77 -0.27 5.93
C GLY A 125 9.79 0.06 4.81
N ALA A 126 9.39 -0.92 3.99
CA ALA A 126 8.38 -0.74 2.97
C ALA A 126 7.04 -0.33 3.61
N ARG A 127 6.47 0.78 3.14
CA ARG A 127 5.27 1.39 3.75
C ARG A 127 4.32 1.98 2.72
N SER A 128 3.10 1.46 2.63
CA SER A 128 2.05 2.01 1.76
C SER A 128 0.98 2.72 2.59
N ILE A 129 0.42 3.79 2.04
CA ILE A 129 -0.69 4.52 2.65
C ILE A 129 -1.87 4.52 1.69
N HIS A 130 -3.00 4.03 2.19
CA HIS A 130 -4.29 4.14 1.50
C HIS A 130 -5.17 5.08 2.29
N ALA A 131 -5.77 6.06 1.61
CA ALA A 131 -6.78 6.91 2.21
C ALA A 131 -8.10 6.79 1.45
N SER A 132 -9.18 6.65 2.20
CA SER A 132 -10.54 6.58 1.65
C SER A 132 -11.40 7.64 2.31
N HIS A 133 -11.96 8.54 1.49
CA HIS A 133 -13.07 9.38 1.90
C HIS A 133 -14.35 8.56 1.78
N LEU A 134 -15.06 8.42 2.90
CA LEU A 134 -16.32 7.72 3.00
C LEU A 134 -17.42 8.69 3.41
N LEU A 135 -18.53 8.60 2.69
CA LEU A 135 -19.75 9.32 2.98
C LEU A 135 -20.73 8.34 3.61
N VAL A 136 -21.46 8.74 4.64
CA VAL A 136 -22.52 7.96 5.26
C VAL A 136 -23.79 8.80 5.18
N LEU A 137 -24.87 8.27 4.60
CA LEU A 137 -26.14 8.96 4.46
C LEU A 137 -27.20 8.30 5.34
N ALA A 138 -27.95 9.08 6.13
CA ALA A 138 -29.13 8.61 6.85
C ALA A 138 -30.28 9.64 6.77
N PRO A 139 -31.52 9.25 7.07
CA PRO A 139 -32.58 10.21 7.36
C PRO A 139 -32.16 11.16 8.48
N ALA A 140 -32.42 12.46 8.33
CA ALA A 140 -32.09 13.42 9.37
C ALA A 140 -32.95 13.14 10.62
N PRO A 141 -32.34 13.04 11.82
CA PRO A 141 -33.10 12.98 13.06
C PRO A 141 -33.98 14.22 13.25
N ALA A 142 -35.01 14.12 14.09
CA ALA A 142 -35.90 15.25 14.43
C ALA A 142 -35.14 16.45 15.00
N ASP A 143 -33.95 16.21 15.57
CA ASP A 143 -32.96 17.21 15.91
C ASP A 143 -31.72 16.99 15.02
N PRO A 144 -31.50 17.79 13.95
CA PRO A 144 -30.40 17.62 13.01
C PRO A 144 -29.02 17.89 13.63
N ASP A 145 -28.98 18.51 14.83
CA ASP A 145 -27.74 18.77 15.57
C ASP A 145 -27.36 17.62 16.51
N ALA A 146 -28.25 16.64 16.73
CA ALA A 146 -27.95 15.45 17.49
C ALA A 146 -26.99 14.54 16.69
N CYS A 147 -25.70 14.51 17.05
CA CYS A 147 -24.61 13.75 16.41
C CYS A 147 -23.79 14.51 15.35
N THR A 148 -23.62 15.82 15.53
CA THR A 148 -22.77 16.69 14.69
C THR A 148 -21.39 16.98 15.29
N ASP A 149 -21.24 16.76 16.59
CA ASP A 149 -20.00 16.96 17.35
C ASP A 149 -19.06 15.74 17.33
N PRO A 150 -17.73 15.94 17.48
CA PRO A 150 -16.79 14.85 17.74
C PRO A 150 -17.16 14.15 19.06
N GLY A 151 -17.39 12.83 19.05
CA GLY A 151 -17.77 12.09 20.26
C GLY A 151 -19.08 11.32 20.16
N CYS A 152 -19.82 11.49 19.08
CA CYS A 152 -21.14 10.91 18.96
C CYS A 152 -21.11 9.53 18.26
N LEU A 153 -22.15 8.73 18.53
CA LEU A 153 -22.37 7.43 17.90
C LEU A 153 -23.17 7.63 16.63
N VAL A 154 -22.60 7.22 15.50
CA VAL A 154 -23.30 7.21 14.22
C VAL A 154 -24.30 6.05 14.25
N PRO A 155 -25.52 6.23 13.71
CA PRO A 155 -26.46 5.11 13.55
C PRO A 155 -25.77 3.92 12.87
N PRO A 156 -26.09 2.67 13.23
CA PRO A 156 -25.38 1.50 12.74
C PRO A 156 -25.36 1.47 11.20
N ILE A 157 -24.14 1.49 10.64
CA ILE A 157 -23.90 1.47 9.19
C ILE A 157 -23.80 0.01 8.76
N CYS A 158 -24.68 -0.41 7.86
CA CYS A 158 -24.58 -1.70 7.23
C CYS A 158 -23.53 -1.66 6.12
N ILE A 159 -22.56 -2.57 6.14
CA ILE A 159 -21.54 -2.68 5.11
C ILE A 159 -21.67 -4.09 4.52
N ASP A 160 -22.36 -4.16 3.38
CA ASP A 160 -22.55 -5.25 2.40
C ASP A 160 -24.03 -5.44 1.97
N LEU A 161 -24.19 -5.76 0.67
CA LEU A 161 -25.32 -6.03 -0.25
C LEU A 161 -26.71 -6.52 0.24
N ALA A 162 -27.01 -6.54 1.54
CA ALA A 162 -28.37 -6.75 2.04
C ALA A 162 -29.09 -5.40 2.19
N PRO A 163 -30.38 -5.29 1.81
CA PRO A 163 -31.13 -4.06 2.02
C PRO A 163 -31.24 -3.84 3.53
N CYS A 164 -30.64 -2.75 4.01
CA CYS A 164 -30.94 -2.28 5.34
C CYS A 164 -32.25 -1.51 5.29
N ASP A 165 -33.18 -1.89 6.17
CA ASP A 165 -34.48 -1.26 6.31
C ASP A 165 -34.39 0.27 6.58
N THR A 166 -33.18 0.78 6.88
CA THR A 166 -32.85 2.17 7.23
C THR A 166 -32.12 2.98 6.14
N GLY A 167 -31.74 2.41 4.99
CA GLY A 167 -31.29 3.17 3.81
C GLY A 167 -29.89 3.81 3.87
N LEU A 168 -28.97 3.32 4.71
CA LEU A 168 -27.60 3.83 4.79
C LEU A 168 -26.69 3.26 3.69
N TYR A 169 -26.08 4.15 2.89
CA TYR A 169 -25.13 3.79 1.84
C TYR A 169 -23.79 4.49 2.07
N ALA A 170 -22.70 3.74 1.90
CA ALA A 170 -21.34 4.28 1.89
C ALA A 170 -20.73 4.22 0.48
N ALA A 171 -20.29 5.37 -0.03
CA ALA A 171 -19.59 5.45 -1.30
C ALA A 171 -18.10 5.73 -1.05
N PRO A 172 -17.18 4.81 -1.42
CA PRO A 172 -15.76 5.03 -1.27
C PRO A 172 -15.16 5.85 -2.42
N ILE A 173 -14.42 6.90 -2.07
CA ILE A 173 -13.40 7.48 -2.95
C ILE A 173 -12.05 7.11 -2.34
N THR A 174 -11.34 6.17 -2.96
CA THR A 174 -10.03 5.69 -2.48
C THR A 174 -8.91 6.30 -3.31
N VAL A 175 -7.93 6.89 -2.62
CA VAL A 175 -6.67 7.36 -3.20
C VAL A 175 -5.54 6.63 -2.49
N SER A 176 -4.67 5.96 -3.25
CA SER A 176 -3.49 5.28 -2.72
C SER A 176 -2.23 6.00 -3.16
N TRP A 177 -1.25 6.07 -2.26
CA TRP A 177 0.07 6.59 -2.59
C TRP A 177 1.16 5.87 -1.81
N HIS A 178 2.33 5.79 -2.45
CA HIS A 178 3.51 5.14 -1.89
C HIS A 178 4.39 6.21 -1.24
N VAL A 179 4.85 5.97 -0.03
CA VAL A 179 5.84 6.85 0.62
C VAL A 179 7.22 6.27 0.33
N PRO A 180 8.09 6.92 -0.45
CA PRO A 180 9.44 6.39 -0.71
C PRO A 180 10.24 6.26 0.60
N GLU A 181 11.14 5.27 0.66
CA GLU A 181 12.13 5.13 1.75
C GLU A 181 12.86 6.47 1.96
N ASP A 182 12.95 6.93 3.22
CA ASP A 182 13.83 8.04 3.59
C ASP A 182 15.27 7.52 3.52
N PRO A 183 16.12 8.03 2.60
CA PRO A 183 17.51 7.58 2.48
C PRO A 183 18.33 8.19 3.64
N ARG A 184 18.21 7.63 4.83
CA ARG A 184 19.09 7.95 5.97
C ARG A 184 20.10 6.84 6.21
#